data_AF-A0A2K8MJ71-F1
#
_entry.id   AF-A0A2K8MJ71-F1
#
_cell.length_a   1.000
_cell.length_b   1.000
_cell.length_c   1.000
_cell.angle_alpha   90.00
_cell.angle_beta   90.00
_cell.angle_gamma   90.00
#
_symmetry.space_group_name_H-M   'P 1'
#
loop_
_entity.id
_entity.type
_entity.pdbx_description
1 polymer ?
#
loop_
_entity_poly.entity_id
_entity_poly.type
_entity_poly.pdbx_seq_one_letter_code
_entity_poly.pdbx_strand_id
1 'polypeptide(L)'
;MYYVCNTHEETRMVRLGVKGLAGLLLLGGCGGSERSAIAVSIEADGSANTTVRCVDTTSGTCHVAFAVAAPLRGEIRKGDSKRFAVGPGTPVCIEPDPVDLAKCDRRAIKQGTQRISRRRVVD
;
A
#
# COMPACT_ATOMS: atom_id res chain seq x y z
N MET A 1 35.80 11.54 -3.64
CA MET A 1 36.13 10.62 -2.53
C MET A 1 34.85 9.93 -2.13
N TYR A 2 34.74 8.63 -2.37
CA TYR A 2 33.54 7.83 -2.10
C TYR A 2 33.49 7.49 -0.61
N TYR A 3 32.33 7.62 0.04
CA TYR A 3 32.12 7.08 1.37
C TYR A 3 31.05 6.00 1.33
N VAL A 4 31.54 4.76 1.44
CA VAL A 4 30.79 3.53 1.69
C VAL A 4 30.38 3.52 3.16
N CYS A 5 29.08 3.40 3.45
CA CYS A 5 28.63 3.14 4.83
C CYS A 5 28.71 1.65 5.11
N ASN A 6 29.75 1.23 5.85
CA ASN A 6 29.87 -0.09 6.42
C ASN A 6 29.42 -0.03 7.89
N THR A 7 28.39 -0.79 8.23
CA THR A 7 27.93 -1.01 9.60
C THR A 7 28.91 -1.91 10.34
N HIS A 8 29.73 -1.38 11.25
CA HIS A 8 30.07 -2.05 12.51
C HIS A 8 30.92 -1.15 13.43
N GLU A 9 30.58 -1.22 14.72
CA GLU A 9 31.45 -1.07 15.88
C GLU A 9 32.11 0.28 16.26
N GLU A 10 31.80 0.63 17.51
CA GLU A 10 32.68 1.15 18.55
C GLU A 10 33.36 2.53 18.42
N THR A 11 32.92 3.37 19.35
CA THR A 11 33.79 4.04 20.33
C THR A 11 34.92 4.91 19.77
N ARG A 12 34.67 6.23 19.68
CA ARG A 12 35.44 7.24 20.45
C ARG A 12 34.94 8.67 20.19
N MET A 13 34.56 9.31 21.29
CA MET A 13 34.56 10.75 21.47
C MET A 13 35.91 11.34 21.04
N VAL A 14 35.90 12.31 20.12
CA VAL A 14 36.93 13.35 20.05
C VAL A 14 36.26 14.70 19.71
N ARG A 15 36.34 15.61 20.68
CA ARG A 15 36.01 17.04 20.56
C ARG A 15 37.09 17.76 19.72
N LEU A 16 36.66 18.51 18.72
CA LEU A 16 37.35 19.67 18.11
C LEU A 16 36.21 20.51 17.49
N GLY A 17 36.02 21.80 17.76
CA GLY A 17 37.01 22.85 17.93
C GLY A 17 36.71 23.93 16.88
N VAL A 18 35.68 24.74 17.18
CA VAL A 18 35.26 26.04 16.63
C VAL A 18 36.02 26.58 15.40
N LYS A 19 35.29 26.86 14.31
CA LYS A 19 35.36 28.14 13.57
C LYS A 19 34.18 28.28 12.62
N GLY A 20 33.45 29.38 12.79
CA GLY A 20 32.14 29.60 12.19
C GLY A 20 32.14 29.78 10.67
N LEU A 21 31.05 29.34 10.08
CA LEU A 21 30.44 29.96 8.92
C LEU A 21 28.93 29.73 9.03
N ALA A 22 28.19 30.84 9.02
CA ALA A 22 26.75 30.85 9.00
C ALA A 22 26.25 30.10 7.76
N GLY A 23 25.40 29.11 8.00
CA GLY A 23 24.66 28.38 6.97
C GLY A 23 23.30 28.03 7.52
N LEU A 24 22.37 28.98 7.38
CA LEU A 24 20.94 28.80 7.53
C LEU A 24 20.45 27.61 6.69
N LEU A 25 19.35 26.99 7.15
CA LEU A 25 18.50 26.01 6.43
C LEU A 25 19.11 24.60 6.42
N LEU A 26 18.48 23.55 6.94
CA LEU A 26 17.06 23.21 6.88
C LEU A 26 16.72 22.38 8.12
N LEU A 27 15.69 22.82 8.86
CA LEU A 27 14.72 21.90 9.46
C LEU A 27 14.07 21.13 8.30
N GLY A 28 14.81 20.19 7.71
CA GLY A 28 14.26 19.19 6.82
C GLY A 28 13.54 18.23 7.73
N GLY A 29 12.28 18.56 8.06
CA GLY A 29 11.43 17.67 8.81
C GLY A 29 11.54 16.28 8.21
N CYS A 30 11.80 15.29 9.06
CA CYS A 30 11.34 13.94 8.79
C CYS A 30 9.81 13.94 8.86
N GLY A 31 9.14 14.76 8.06
CA GLY A 31 7.78 14.51 7.59
C GLY A 31 7.92 13.39 6.60
N GLY A 32 8.13 12.17 7.11
CA GLY A 32 8.10 10.98 6.29
C GLY A 32 6.67 10.82 5.81
N SER A 33 6.35 11.38 4.64
CA SER A 33 5.05 11.15 4.01
C SER A 33 4.81 9.64 4.00
N GLU A 34 3.82 9.18 4.75
CA GLU A 34 3.56 7.75 4.88
C GLU A 34 3.06 7.25 3.52
N ARG A 35 3.89 6.45 2.86
CA ARG A 35 3.57 5.87 1.56
C ARG A 35 2.79 4.58 1.80
N SER A 36 1.47 4.67 1.85
CA SER A 36 0.62 3.49 1.85
C SER A 36 0.53 2.91 0.44
N ALA A 37 0.93 1.66 0.26
CA ALA A 37 0.87 0.98 -1.04
C ALA A 37 0.14 -0.36 -0.91
N ILE A 38 -0.62 -0.72 -1.94
CA ILE A 38 -1.35 -1.98 -2.04
C ILE A 38 -1.33 -2.49 -3.48
N ALA A 39 -1.22 -3.80 -3.66
CA ALA A 39 -1.37 -4.49 -4.93
C ALA A 39 -2.17 -5.77 -4.74
N VAL A 40 -3.23 -5.93 -5.51
CA VAL A 40 -4.05 -7.15 -5.57
C VAL A 40 -4.07 -7.72 -6.98
N SER A 41 -4.20 -9.04 -7.06
CA SER A 41 -4.52 -9.76 -8.30
C SER A 41 -5.97 -10.22 -8.20
N ILE A 42 -6.78 -9.93 -9.21
CA ILE A 42 -8.18 -10.32 -9.29
C ILE A 42 -8.33 -11.24 -10.49
N GLU A 43 -8.94 -12.40 -10.29
CA GLU A 43 -9.30 -13.33 -11.34
C GLU A 43 -10.82 -13.52 -11.31
N ALA A 44 -11.49 -13.08 -12.37
CA ALA A 44 -12.91 -13.32 -12.58
C ALA A 44 -13.08 -14.27 -13.76
N ASP A 45 -13.43 -15.52 -13.49
CA ASP A 45 -13.96 -16.39 -14.53
C ASP A 45 -15.34 -15.83 -14.94
N GLY A 46 -15.81 -16.04 -16.18
CA GLY A 46 -17.05 -15.40 -16.69
C GLY A 46 -18.34 -15.73 -15.91
N SER A 47 -18.24 -16.44 -14.77
CA SER A 47 -19.32 -16.70 -13.83
C SER A 47 -19.44 -15.60 -12.77
N ALA A 48 -20.39 -15.76 -11.83
CA ALA A 48 -20.52 -14.89 -10.67
C ALA A 48 -19.49 -15.20 -9.57
N ASN A 49 -18.24 -15.50 -9.94
CA ASN A 49 -17.16 -15.79 -9.00
C ASN A 49 -15.90 -14.99 -9.33
N THR A 50 -15.31 -14.43 -8.28
CA THR A 50 -14.06 -13.68 -8.38
C THR A 50 -13.12 -14.09 -7.25
N THR A 51 -11.88 -14.41 -7.59
CA THR A 51 -10.82 -14.67 -6.62
C THR A 51 -9.93 -13.43 -6.52
N VAL A 52 -9.73 -12.92 -5.30
CA VAL A 52 -8.82 -11.80 -5.03
C VAL A 52 -7.64 -12.30 -4.23
N ARG A 53 -6.42 -11.99 -4.67
CA ARG A 53 -5.18 -12.27 -3.96
C ARG A 53 -4.49 -10.98 -3.54
N CYS A 54 -4.11 -10.88 -2.27
CA CYS A 54 -3.29 -9.77 -1.78
C CYS A 54 -1.83 -10.04 -2.17
N VAL A 55 -1.30 -9.28 -3.12
CA VAL A 55 0.07 -9.49 -3.63
C VAL A 55 1.06 -8.68 -2.81
N ASP A 56 0.74 -7.42 -2.54
CA ASP A 56 1.58 -6.54 -1.74
C ASP A 56 0.73 -5.53 -0.98
N THR A 57 1.21 -5.12 0.19
CA THR A 57 0.55 -4.13 1.03
C THR A 57 1.52 -3.66 2.11
N THR A 58 1.47 -2.38 2.45
CA THR A 58 2.28 -1.78 3.53
C THR A 58 1.72 -2.07 4.91
N SER A 59 0.41 -2.32 5.04
CA SER A 59 -0.24 -2.64 6.33
C SER A 59 -0.20 -4.13 6.68
N GLY A 60 0.31 -4.98 5.78
CA GLY A 60 0.28 -6.44 5.91
C GLY A 60 -1.02 -7.09 5.45
N THR A 61 -2.07 -6.29 5.24
CA THR A 61 -3.40 -6.75 4.85
C THR A 61 -3.97 -5.92 3.68
N CYS A 62 -4.75 -6.56 2.82
CA CYS A 62 -5.56 -5.92 1.80
C CYS A 62 -7.02 -5.95 2.22
N HIS A 63 -7.67 -4.78 2.29
CA HIS A 63 -9.12 -4.69 2.50
C HIS A 63 -9.83 -4.50 1.18
N VAL A 64 -10.83 -5.33 0.92
CA VAL A 64 -11.60 -5.34 -0.33
C VAL A 64 -13.08 -5.21 -0.02
N ALA A 65 -13.80 -4.40 -0.80
CA ALA A 65 -15.25 -4.33 -0.73
C ALA A 65 -15.88 -4.23 -2.11
N PHE A 66 -16.95 -4.99 -2.35
CA PHE A 66 -17.74 -4.96 -3.58
C PHE A 66 -19.05 -4.21 -3.36
N ALA A 67 -19.36 -3.27 -4.26
CA ALA A 67 -20.57 -2.45 -4.21
C ALA A 67 -21.75 -3.16 -4.89
N VAL A 68 -22.24 -4.22 -4.26
CA VAL A 68 -23.48 -4.92 -4.61
C VAL A 68 -24.58 -4.57 -3.60
N ALA A 69 -25.82 -5.00 -3.84
CA ALA A 69 -26.98 -4.68 -3.00
C ALA A 69 -26.74 -4.92 -1.49
N ALA A 70 -26.09 -6.03 -1.14
CA ALA A 70 -25.54 -6.30 0.18
C ALA A 70 -24.01 -6.31 0.09
N PRO A 71 -23.31 -5.24 0.49
CA PRO A 71 -21.88 -5.10 0.22
C PRO A 71 -21.05 -6.26 0.78
N LEU A 72 -20.28 -6.91 -0.09
CA LEU A 72 -19.40 -8.00 0.29
C LEU A 72 -18.03 -7.42 0.66
N ARG A 73 -17.52 -7.76 1.84
CA ARG A 73 -16.23 -7.27 2.35
C ARG A 73 -15.29 -8.43 2.66
N GLY A 74 -14.00 -8.18 2.52
CA GLY A 74 -12.97 -9.14 2.88
C GLY A 74 -11.68 -8.49 3.34
N GLU A 75 -11.09 -9.13 4.32
CA GLU A 75 -9.73 -8.89 4.76
C GLU A 75 -8.86 -10.05 4.26
N ILE A 76 -7.75 -9.73 3.59
CA ILE A 76 -6.88 -10.72 2.95
C ILE A 76 -5.44 -10.39 3.33
N ARG A 77 -4.76 -11.29 4.04
CA ARG A 77 -3.34 -11.09 4.40
C ARG A 77 -2.46 -11.16 3.16
N LYS A 78 -1.32 -10.49 3.20
CA LYS A 78 -0.31 -10.56 2.13
C LYS A 78 0.06 -12.01 1.81
N GLY A 79 -0.05 -12.38 0.53
CA GLY A 79 0.20 -13.73 0.03
C GLY A 79 -1.07 -14.57 -0.18
N ASP A 80 -2.11 -14.31 0.62
CA ASP A 80 -3.34 -15.09 0.65
C ASP A 80 -4.34 -14.67 -0.45
N SER A 81 -5.33 -15.54 -0.67
CA SER A 81 -6.45 -15.29 -1.59
C SER A 81 -7.79 -15.58 -0.93
N LYS A 82 -8.83 -14.90 -1.41
CA LYS A 82 -10.22 -15.10 -0.99
C LYS A 82 -11.15 -15.04 -2.20
N ARG A 83 -12.13 -15.94 -2.23
CA ARG A 83 -13.17 -15.98 -3.27
C ARG A 83 -14.42 -15.21 -2.82
N PHE A 84 -15.04 -14.51 -3.77
CA PHE A 84 -16.26 -13.75 -3.60
C PHE A 84 -17.26 -14.14 -4.70
N ALA A 85 -18.53 -14.24 -4.33
CA ALA A 85 -19.62 -14.52 -5.27
C ALA A 85 -20.04 -13.24 -6.03
N VAL A 86 -19.13 -12.72 -6.85
CA VAL A 86 -19.32 -11.55 -7.71
C VAL A 86 -18.71 -11.84 -9.08
N GLY A 87 -19.34 -11.30 -10.14
CA GLY A 87 -18.90 -11.49 -11.51
C GLY A 87 -18.29 -10.23 -12.15
N PRO A 88 -17.76 -10.36 -13.38
CA PRO A 88 -17.29 -9.24 -14.18
C PRO A 88 -18.28 -8.05 -14.20
N GLY A 89 -17.76 -6.83 -14.20
CA GLY A 89 -18.52 -5.59 -14.13
C GLY A 89 -18.82 -5.09 -12.71
N THR A 90 -18.67 -5.95 -11.69
CA THR A 90 -18.94 -5.55 -10.29
C THR A 90 -17.95 -4.47 -9.83
N PRO A 91 -18.41 -3.33 -9.29
CA PRO A 91 -17.52 -2.31 -8.75
C PRO A 91 -16.84 -2.79 -7.46
N VAL A 92 -15.52 -2.65 -7.40
CA VAL A 92 -14.67 -3.03 -6.27
C VAL A 92 -13.87 -1.86 -5.74
N CYS A 93 -13.62 -1.90 -4.43
CA CYS A 93 -12.77 -1.03 -3.66
C CYS A 93 -11.66 -1.83 -3.01
N ILE A 94 -10.42 -1.35 -3.09
CA ILE A 94 -9.24 -2.01 -2.55
C ILE A 94 -8.39 -0.95 -1.86
N GLU A 95 -8.15 -1.12 -0.55
CA GLU A 95 -7.41 -0.17 0.28
C GLU A 95 -6.52 -0.93 1.29
N PRO A 96 -5.41 -0.33 1.75
CA PRO A 96 -4.56 -0.90 2.80
C PRO A 96 -5.21 -0.79 4.20
N ASP A 97 -6.23 0.07 4.34
CA ASP A 97 -7.03 0.28 5.55
C ASP A 97 -8.48 -0.20 5.34
N PRO A 98 -9.29 -0.38 6.40
CA PRO A 98 -10.69 -0.76 6.26
C PRO A 98 -11.47 0.12 5.28
N VAL A 99 -12.11 -0.51 4.28
CA VAL A 99 -12.75 0.21 3.17
C VAL A 99 -13.97 1.01 3.62
N ASP A 100 -13.91 2.32 3.40
CA ASP A 100 -15.08 3.20 3.38
C ASP A 100 -15.63 3.29 1.94
N LEU A 101 -16.73 2.57 1.68
CA LEU A 101 -17.37 2.54 0.35
C LEU A 101 -17.88 3.91 -0.12
N ALA A 102 -18.08 4.88 0.77
CA ALA A 102 -18.51 6.23 0.42
C ALA A 102 -17.36 7.09 -0.12
N LYS A 103 -16.11 6.79 0.26
CA LYS A 103 -14.91 7.59 -0.07
C LYS A 103 -13.98 6.90 -1.06
N CYS A 104 -14.21 5.64 -1.34
CA CYS A 104 -13.35 4.85 -2.21
C CYS A 104 -13.65 5.10 -3.70
N ASP A 105 -12.58 5.29 -4.48
CA ASP A 105 -12.60 5.24 -5.94
C ASP A 105 -12.90 3.79 -6.39
N ARG A 106 -14.05 3.56 -7.03
CA ARG A 106 -14.51 2.22 -7.41
C ARG A 106 -14.01 1.86 -8.80
N ARG A 107 -13.62 0.60 -8.99
CA ARG A 107 -13.25 0.07 -10.31
C ARG A 107 -14.09 -1.14 -10.66
N ALA A 108 -14.59 -1.22 -11.89
CA ALA A 108 -15.26 -2.43 -12.35
C ALA A 108 -14.23 -3.54 -12.57
N ILE A 109 -14.50 -4.74 -12.03
CA ILE A 109 -13.65 -5.90 -12.31
C ILE A 109 -13.88 -6.38 -13.74
N LYS A 110 -12.80 -6.57 -14.51
CA LYS A 110 -12.87 -7.20 -15.84
C LYS A 110 -12.85 -8.73 -15.73
N GLN A 111 -13.39 -9.40 -16.74
CA GLN A 111 -13.20 -10.84 -16.91
C GLN A 111 -11.72 -11.17 -17.13
N GLY A 112 -11.28 -12.30 -16.60
CA GLY A 112 -9.90 -12.76 -16.63
C GLY A 112 -9.07 -12.21 -15.47
N THR A 113 -7.75 -12.35 -15.60
CA THR A 113 -6.79 -11.91 -14.58
C THR A 113 -6.42 -10.44 -14.78
N GLN A 114 -6.55 -9.64 -13.72
CA GLN A 114 -6.14 -8.25 -13.70
C GLN A 114 -5.39 -7.93 -12.41
N ARG A 115 -4.39 -7.06 -12.51
CA ARG A 115 -3.65 -6.55 -11.35
C ARG A 115 -4.09 -5.12 -11.08
N ILE A 116 -4.46 -4.84 -9.83
CA ILE A 116 -4.81 -3.50 -9.38
C ILE A 116 -3.79 -3.11 -8.32
N SER A 117 -3.07 -2.01 -8.55
CA SER A 117 -2.18 -1.42 -7.56
C SER A 117 -2.61 0.01 -7.26
N ARG A 118 -2.49 0.39 -5.98
CA ARG A 118 -2.69 1.76 -5.51
C ARG A 118 -1.52 2.17 -4.64
N ARG A 119 -1.17 3.45 -4.76
CA ARG A 119 -0.21 4.11 -3.89
C ARG A 119 -0.85 5.41 -3.43
N ARG A 120 -1.00 5.59 -2.13
CA ARG A 120 -1.39 6.84 -1.50
C ARG A 120 -0.15 7.40 -0.82
N VAL A 121 0.14 8.67 -1.09
CA VAL A 121 1.03 9.46 -0.24
C VAL A 121 0.10 10.12 0.76
N VAL A 122 0.25 9.78 2.04
CA VAL A 122 -0.41 10.50 3.12
C VAL A 122 0.55 11.65 3.46
N ASP A 123 0.09 12.88 3.17
CA ASP A 123 0.79 14.12 3.48
C ASP A 123 0.27 14.68 4.81
#